data_AF-A0A2M7QRT7-F1
#
_entry.id   AF-A0A2M7QRT7-F1
#
_cell.length_a   1.000
_cell.length_b   1.000
_cell.length_c   1.000
_cell.angle_alpha   90.00
_cell.angle_beta   90.00
_cell.angle_gamma   90.00
#
_symmetry.space_group_name_H-M   'P 1'
#
loop_
_entity.id
_entity.type
_entity.pdbx_description
1 polymer ?
#
loop_
_entity_poly.entity_id
_entity_poly.type
_entity_poly.pdbx_seq_one_letter_code
_entity_poly.pdbx_strand_id
1 'polypeptide(L)'
;MAITRRGFGGLTLGAAAWAAASRAPLHATDAVSRSHGGSLIGALRYPPDFAHFDYVNPAAPKGGLARVATASGFDSFNPFIVRGDAPTGIGLIFESLMTPSLDEGS
;
A
#
# COMPACT_ATOMS: atom_id res chain seq x y z
N MET A 1 -80.15 1.16 26.17
CA MET A 1 -79.23 1.32 27.33
C MET A 1 -77.85 1.63 26.76
N ALA A 2 -77.44 2.90 26.85
CA ALA A 2 -76.25 3.45 26.19
C ALA A 2 -75.03 3.37 27.11
N ILE A 3 -73.88 2.95 26.56
CA ILE A 3 -72.56 3.00 27.22
C ILE A 3 -71.55 3.44 26.14
N THR A 4 -71.37 4.75 25.97
CA THR A 4 -70.28 5.59 26.52
C THR A 4 -68.91 5.33 25.89
N ARG A 5 -68.52 6.26 25.01
CA ARG A 5 -67.20 6.36 24.36
C ARG A 5 -66.13 6.68 25.41
N ARG A 6 -65.04 5.90 25.45
CA ARG A 6 -63.81 6.24 26.17
C ARG A 6 -62.66 6.38 25.17
N GLY A 7 -61.94 7.49 25.31
CA GLY A 7 -61.05 8.07 24.31
C GLY A 7 -59.75 7.32 24.07
N PHE A 8 -59.26 7.42 22.84
CA PHE A 8 -57.90 7.09 22.45
C PHE A 8 -56.95 8.19 22.95
N GLY A 9 -56.30 7.94 24.08
CA GLY A 9 -55.28 8.82 24.65
C GLY A 9 -53.93 8.11 24.69
N GLY A 10 -53.01 8.58 23.83
CA GLY A 10 -51.58 8.68 24.10
C GLY A 10 -50.77 7.40 24.19
N LEU A 11 -49.95 7.12 23.16
CA LEU A 11 -48.62 6.55 23.40
C LEU A 11 -47.63 6.93 22.28
N THR A 12 -47.32 8.23 22.17
CA THR A 12 -46.21 8.75 21.35
C THR A 12 -44.88 8.65 22.11
N LEU A 13 -44.49 7.46 22.58
CA LEU A 13 -43.24 7.24 23.34
C LEU A 13 -42.21 6.34 22.60
N GLY A 14 -42.45 6.01 21.33
CA GLY A 14 -41.53 5.16 20.56
C GLY A 14 -40.37 5.90 19.86
N ALA A 15 -40.49 7.21 19.60
CA ALA A 15 -39.56 7.90 18.70
C ALA A 15 -38.24 8.36 19.34
N ALA A 16 -38.20 8.54 20.66
CA ALA A 16 -37.00 9.08 21.33
C ALA A 16 -35.91 8.02 21.58
N ALA A 17 -36.28 6.74 21.65
CA ALA A 17 -35.32 5.65 21.92
C ALA A 17 -34.52 5.23 20.68
N TRP A 18 -34.98 5.58 19.46
CA TRP A 18 -34.26 5.27 18.22
C TRP A 18 -33.22 6.33 17.83
N ALA A 19 -33.31 7.54 18.40
CA ALA A 19 -32.39 8.64 18.12
C ALA A 19 -31.12 8.62 19.00
N ALA A 20 -31.09 7.84 20.08
CA ALA A 20 -29.95 7.77 20.99
C ALA A 20 -28.89 6.73 20.59
N ALA A 21 -29.17 5.86 19.62
CA ALA A 21 -28.25 4.79 19.19
C ALA A 21 -27.24 5.22 18.10
N SER A 22 -27.34 6.43 17.55
CA SER A 22 -26.55 6.85 16.37
C SER A 22 -25.30 7.69 16.66
N ARG A 23 -24.83 7.74 17.91
CA ARG A 23 -23.62 8.48 18.29
C ARG A 23 -22.61 7.63 19.08
N ALA A 24 -22.42 6.38 18.67
CA ALA A 24 -21.13 5.76 18.92
C ALA A 24 -20.07 6.54 18.10
N PRO A 25 -18.96 7.02 18.69
CA PRO A 25 -17.86 7.51 17.89
C PRO A 25 -17.39 6.34 17.01
N LEU A 26 -17.61 6.46 15.69
CA LEU A 26 -17.01 5.58 14.70
C LEU A 26 -15.52 5.94 14.58
N HIS A 27 -14.77 5.73 15.66
CA HIS A 27 -13.33 5.72 15.59
C HIS A 27 -12.94 4.28 15.26
N ALA A 28 -13.00 3.94 13.97
CA ALA A 28 -12.11 2.92 13.46
C ALA A 28 -10.68 3.49 13.58
N THR A 29 -10.08 3.33 14.76
CA THR A 29 -8.63 3.39 14.86
C THR A 29 -8.14 2.09 14.25
N ASP A 30 -8.12 2.01 12.92
CA ASP A 30 -7.29 1.00 12.28
C ASP A 30 -5.90 1.18 12.88
N ALA A 31 -5.44 0.15 13.61
CA ALA A 31 -4.11 0.16 14.17
C ALA A 31 -3.14 0.32 13.00
N VAL A 32 -2.47 1.47 12.91
CA VAL A 32 -1.54 1.76 11.82
C VAL A 32 -0.35 0.82 11.98
N SER A 33 -0.31 -0.22 11.15
CA SER A 33 0.84 -1.12 11.07
C SER A 33 1.95 -0.42 10.28
N ARG A 34 3.07 -0.14 10.95
CA ARG A 34 4.28 0.38 10.32
C ARG A 34 5.29 -0.75 10.22
N SER A 35 5.71 -1.08 9.00
CA SER A 35 6.81 -2.00 8.73
C SER A 35 7.87 -1.34 7.84
N HIS A 36 9.09 -1.85 7.88
CA HIS A 36 10.18 -1.42 7.00
C HIS A 36 10.17 -2.11 5.62
N GLY A 37 9.29 -3.10 5.45
CA GLY A 37 9.13 -3.85 4.21
C GLY A 37 7.92 -4.79 4.25
N GLY A 38 7.72 -5.52 3.17
CA GLY A 38 6.71 -6.57 3.06
C GLY A 38 7.24 -7.74 2.23
N SER A 39 6.75 -8.95 2.53
CA SER A 39 7.01 -10.17 1.76
C SER A 39 5.67 -10.85 1.48
N LEU A 40 5.50 -11.44 0.29
CA LEU A 40 4.32 -12.27 0.01
C LEU A 40 4.45 -13.63 0.72
N ILE A 41 5.69 -14.10 0.88
CA ILE A 41 6.02 -15.42 1.42
C ILE A 41 6.74 -15.27 2.78
N GLY A 42 5.96 -15.06 3.82
CA GLY A 42 6.43 -15.19 5.20
C GLY A 42 7.12 -13.94 5.76
N ALA A 43 8.11 -14.16 6.61
CA ALA A 43 8.81 -13.09 7.33
C ALA A 43 9.94 -12.50 6.48
N LEU A 44 10.20 -11.20 6.67
CA LEU A 44 11.32 -10.49 6.06
C LEU A 44 12.66 -11.10 6.51
N ARG A 45 13.59 -11.34 5.58
CA ARG A 45 14.92 -11.86 5.94
C ARG A 45 15.79 -10.76 6.53
N TYR A 46 15.66 -9.52 6.07
CA TYR A 46 16.42 -8.38 6.60
C TYR A 46 15.70 -7.67 7.77
N PRO A 47 16.39 -7.42 8.90
CA PRO A 47 15.83 -6.66 10.02
C PRO A 47 15.67 -5.17 9.68
N PRO A 48 14.90 -4.38 10.44
CA PRO A 48 14.63 -2.97 10.13
C PRO A 48 15.85 -2.06 9.92
N ASP A 49 16.93 -2.33 10.64
CA ASP A 49 18.14 -1.47 10.68
C ASP A 49 19.31 -2.04 9.86
N PHE A 50 19.05 -2.95 8.92
CA PHE A 50 20.09 -3.48 8.05
C PHE A 50 20.70 -2.37 7.17
N ALA A 51 22.02 -2.35 7.04
CA ALA A 51 22.73 -1.27 6.34
C ALA A 51 22.81 -1.47 4.81
N HIS A 52 22.84 -2.73 4.36
CA HIS A 52 22.91 -3.13 2.96
C HIS A 52 22.46 -4.59 2.82
N PHE A 53 22.01 -4.98 1.64
CA PHE A 53 21.74 -6.39 1.33
C PHE A 53 23.02 -7.24 1.42
N ASP A 54 22.87 -8.55 1.70
CA ASP A 54 24.01 -9.46 1.90
C ASP A 54 24.86 -9.62 0.62
N TYR A 55 24.24 -9.46 -0.53
CA TYR A 55 24.88 -9.58 -1.85
C TYR A 55 25.62 -8.30 -2.30
N VAL A 56 25.67 -7.26 -1.47
CA VAL A 56 26.36 -6.00 -1.78
C VAL A 56 27.76 -6.02 -1.19
N ASN A 57 28.77 -5.61 -1.98
CA ASN A 57 30.10 -5.27 -1.47
C ASN A 57 30.12 -3.78 -1.04
N PRO A 58 30.14 -3.46 0.27
CA PRO A 58 30.09 -2.07 0.74
C PRO A 58 31.37 -1.30 0.41
N ALA A 59 32.50 -2.00 0.27
CA ALA A 59 33.80 -1.46 -0.07
C ALA A 59 34.03 -1.35 -1.59
N ALA A 60 32.99 -1.52 -2.41
CA ALA A 60 33.12 -1.44 -3.86
C ALA A 60 33.68 -0.06 -4.28
N PRO A 61 34.78 -0.02 -5.06
CA PRO A 61 35.34 1.24 -5.53
C PRO A 61 34.31 1.99 -6.36
N LYS A 62 34.22 3.30 -6.15
CA LYS A 62 33.28 4.17 -6.85
C LYS A 62 33.96 4.82 -8.04
N GLY A 63 33.23 4.97 -9.14
CA GLY A 63 33.72 5.57 -10.39
C GLY A 63 34.13 4.54 -11.44
N GLY A 64 34.80 5.02 -12.49
CA GLY A 64 35.09 4.24 -13.70
C GLY A 64 33.97 4.31 -14.73
N LEU A 65 34.13 3.57 -15.83
CA LEU A 65 33.19 3.56 -16.95
C LEU A 65 32.78 2.11 -17.29
N ALA A 66 31.53 1.76 -17.00
CA ALA A 66 30.94 0.50 -17.43
C ALA A 66 30.43 0.62 -18.88
N ARG A 67 30.89 -0.27 -19.76
CA ARG A 67 30.41 -0.37 -21.15
C ARG A 67 29.65 -1.68 -21.31
N VAL A 68 28.34 -1.59 -21.51
CA VAL A 68 27.44 -2.75 -21.67
C VAL A 68 26.85 -2.70 -23.08
N ALA A 69 26.91 -3.81 -23.80
CA ALA A 69 26.34 -3.93 -25.13
C ALA A 69 25.00 -4.68 -25.08
N THR A 70 24.08 -4.31 -25.98
CA THR A 70 22.76 -4.93 -26.12
C THR A 70 22.55 -5.33 -27.57
N ALA A 71 21.88 -6.46 -27.80
CA ALA A 71 21.65 -6.95 -29.16
C ALA A 71 20.47 -6.25 -29.87
N SER A 72 19.55 -5.64 -29.11
CA SER A 72 18.38 -4.93 -29.63
C SER A 72 18.60 -3.41 -29.67
N GLY A 73 17.94 -2.75 -30.63
CA GLY A 73 17.82 -1.29 -30.69
C GLY A 73 16.69 -0.75 -29.79
N PHE A 74 16.50 0.57 -29.83
CA PHE A 74 15.42 1.28 -29.15
C PHE A 74 14.88 2.40 -30.05
N ASP A 75 13.62 2.79 -29.85
CA ASP A 75 12.98 3.89 -30.59
C ASP A 75 12.27 4.91 -29.67
N SER A 76 12.20 4.63 -28.36
CA SER A 76 11.59 5.47 -27.35
C SER A 76 12.43 5.49 -26.07
N PHE A 77 12.48 6.64 -25.38
CA PHE A 77 13.06 6.74 -24.03
C PHE A 77 12.01 6.70 -22.92
N ASN A 78 10.72 6.58 -23.26
CA ASN A 78 9.64 6.46 -22.29
C ASN A 78 9.26 4.97 -22.11
N PRO A 79 9.60 4.33 -20.97
CA PRO A 79 9.29 2.92 -20.75
C PRO A 79 7.83 2.65 -20.34
N PHE A 80 6.98 3.67 -20.23
CA PHE A 80 5.60 3.56 -19.71
C PHE A 80 4.51 3.63 -20.79
N ILE A 81 4.90 3.58 -22.07
CA ILE A 81 3.97 3.58 -23.21
C ILE A 81 3.70 2.17 -23.73
N VAL A 82 2.55 1.98 -24.36
CA VAL A 82 2.12 0.67 -24.88
C VAL A 82 2.92 0.22 -26.11
N ARG A 83 3.47 1.17 -26.89
CA ARG A 83 4.18 0.90 -28.14
C ARG A 83 5.51 1.66 -28.19
N GLY A 84 6.57 0.94 -28.55
CA GLY A 84 7.93 1.45 -28.63
C GLY A 84 8.84 0.62 -27.74
N ASP A 85 10.10 0.50 -28.12
CA ASP A 85 11.12 -0.28 -27.41
C ASP A 85 12.05 0.68 -26.66
N ALA A 86 12.11 0.52 -25.34
CA ALA A 86 12.97 1.31 -24.48
C ALA A 86 14.37 0.72 -24.36
N PRO A 87 15.44 1.53 -24.24
CA PRO A 87 16.80 1.02 -24.14
C PRO A 87 17.04 0.27 -22.83
N THR A 88 17.94 -0.72 -22.86
CA THR A 88 18.40 -1.40 -21.64
C THR A 88 19.04 -0.38 -20.67
N GLY A 89 18.74 -0.50 -19.38
CA GLY A 89 19.25 0.40 -18.35
C GLY A 89 18.45 1.68 -18.18
N ILE A 90 17.42 1.95 -18.98
CA ILE A 90 16.54 3.12 -18.80
C ILE A 90 15.86 3.14 -17.42
N GLY A 91 15.73 1.99 -16.75
CA GLY A 91 15.22 1.90 -15.39
C GLY A 91 16.12 2.57 -14.34
N LEU A 92 17.40 2.78 -14.61
CA LEU A 92 18.36 3.36 -13.65
C LEU A 92 18.11 4.84 -13.34
N ILE A 93 17.22 5.51 -14.06
CA ILE A 93 16.83 6.91 -13.85
C ILE A 93 15.44 7.05 -13.23
N PHE A 94 14.76 5.94 -12.93
CA PHE A 94 13.43 5.92 -12.30
C PHE A 94 13.51 5.15 -10.97
N GLU A 95 12.74 5.59 -9.98
CA GLU A 95 12.72 4.99 -8.65
C GLU A 95 11.28 4.59 -8.28
N SER A 96 11.15 3.46 -7.58
CA SER A 96 9.91 3.01 -6.96
C SER A 96 9.86 3.44 -5.48
N LEU A 97 8.69 3.30 -4.84
CA LEU A 97 8.53 3.62 -3.42
C LEU A 97 9.33 2.68 -2.50
N MET A 98 9.53 1.43 -2.94
CA MET A 98 10.29 0.39 -2.24
C MET A 98 11.21 -0.32 -3.23
N THR A 99 12.33 -0.87 -2.74
CA THR A 99 13.27 -1.64 -3.56
C THR A 99 13.08 -3.14 -3.28
N PRO A 100 12.89 -3.99 -4.30
CA PRO A 100 12.82 -5.43 -4.10
C PRO A 100 14.19 -5.98 -3.68
N SER A 101 14.21 -6.94 -2.76
CA SER A 101 15.41 -7.74 -2.52
C SER A 101 15.61 -8.74 -3.66
N LEU A 102 16.85 -8.89 -4.15
CA LEU A 102 17.19 -9.84 -5.22
C LEU A 102 17.39 -11.27 -4.72
N ASP A 103 17.48 -11.46 -3.40
CA ASP A 103 17.75 -12.75 -2.78
C ASP A 103 16.64 -13.22 -1.82
N GLU A 104 15.46 -12.60 -1.93
CA GLU A 104 14.22 -13.06 -1.31
C GLU A 104 13.22 -13.44 -2.41
N GLY A 105 12.50 -14.54 -2.20
CA GLY A 105 11.35 -14.88 -3.05
C GLY A 105 10.21 -13.93 -2.74
N SER A 106 9.62 -13.35 -3.79
CA SER A 106 8.47 -12.44 -3.66
C SER A 106 7.33 -13.13 -2.96
#